data_AF-A0A2V7MAI4-F1
#
_entry.id   AF-A0A2V7MAI4-F1
#
_cell.length_a   1.000
_cell.length_b   1.000
_cell.length_c   1.000
_cell.angle_alpha   90.00
_cell.angle_beta   90.00
_cell.angle_gamma   90.00
#
_symmetry.space_group_name_H-M   'P 1'
#
loop_
_entity.id
_entity.type
_entity.pdbx_description
1 polymer ?
#
loop_
_entity_poly.entity_id
_entity_poly.type
_entity_poly.pdbx_seq_one_letter_code
_entity_poly.pdbx_strand_id
1 'polypeptide(L)'
;MGKINMQKVLVGGLIAGLFLNIVDYVQFGMVLKDQMAAAMQAVNKPAMSNAQIPYFVVLDFVAGIFLVWLYAAIRPRFGAGPVTAAKAGIAAWFVGGLLVTLFMWPMGIMPHNLMITTTVVGLVSWTLATVIGAKFYTEGAGMGAGMGAGAGMGARM
;
A
#
# COMPACT_ATOMS: atom_id res chain seq x y z
N MET A 1 5.38 -23.43 -5.72
CA MET A 1 5.01 -22.03 -5.43
C MET A 1 4.41 -21.43 -6.70
N GLY A 2 3.21 -20.84 -6.65
CA GLY A 2 2.66 -20.10 -7.78
C GLY A 2 3.52 -18.87 -8.09
N LYS A 3 3.55 -18.44 -9.35
CA LYS A 3 4.24 -17.20 -9.74
C LYS A 3 3.38 -16.00 -9.33
N ILE A 4 4.03 -14.91 -8.90
CA ILE A 4 3.33 -13.64 -8.63
C ILE A 4 2.69 -13.18 -9.94
N ASN A 5 1.35 -13.05 -9.95
CA ASN A 5 0.63 -12.50 -11.08
C ASN A 5 0.71 -10.97 -11.06
N MET A 6 1.65 -10.40 -11.82
CA MET A 6 1.88 -8.95 -11.86
C MET A 6 0.67 -8.16 -12.40
N GLN A 7 -0.12 -8.74 -13.31
CA GLN A 7 -1.35 -8.10 -13.77
C GLN A 7 -2.35 -7.92 -12.62
N LYS A 8 -2.50 -8.94 -11.76
CA LYS A 8 -3.37 -8.88 -10.59
C LYS A 8 -2.81 -7.98 -9.49
N VAL A 9 -1.49 -7.91 -9.35
CA VAL A 9 -0.82 -6.91 -8.49
C VAL A 9 -1.15 -5.50 -8.96
N LEU A 10 -1.03 -5.22 -10.27
CA LEU A 10 -1.34 -3.89 -10.81
C LEU A 10 -2.82 -3.53 -10.61
N VAL A 11 -3.75 -4.43 -10.93
CA VAL A 11 -5.19 -4.17 -10.76
C VAL A 11 -5.54 -3.93 -9.30
N GLY A 12 -5.16 -4.84 -8.39
CA GLY A 12 -5.43 -4.67 -6.97
C GLY A 12 -4.70 -3.45 -6.39
N GLY A 13 -3.49 -3.19 -6.87
CA GLY A 13 -2.63 -2.09 -6.44
C GLY A 13 -3.19 -0.73 -6.81
N LEU A 14 -3.74 -0.57 -8.02
CA LEU A 14 -4.42 0.65 -8.43
C LEU A 14 -5.68 0.91 -7.59
N ILE A 15 -6.43 -0.14 -7.24
CA ILE A 15 -7.59 -0.02 -6.35
C ILE A 15 -7.17 0.39 -4.94
N ALA A 16 -6.09 -0.21 -4.42
CA ALA A 16 -5.50 0.18 -3.13
C ALA A 16 -5.01 1.64 -3.15
N GLY A 17 -4.34 2.05 -4.23
CA GLY A 17 -3.85 3.42 -4.40
C GLY A 17 -4.98 4.44 -4.54
N LEU A 18 -6.08 4.10 -5.20
CA LEU A 18 -7.27 4.96 -5.25
C LEU A 18 -7.87 5.16 -3.85
N PHE A 19 -7.91 4.10 -3.04
CA PHE A 19 -8.35 4.22 -1.65
C PHE A 19 -7.43 5.14 -0.83
N LEU A 20 -6.11 5.00 -0.99
CA LEU A 20 -5.13 5.89 -0.32
C LEU A 20 -5.34 7.35 -0.75
N ASN A 21 -5.52 7.62 -2.04
CA ASN A 21 -5.81 8.96 -2.56
C ASN A 21 -7.03 9.61 -1.91
N ILE A 22 -8.12 8.84 -1.71
CA ILE A 22 -9.32 9.34 -1.04
C ILE A 22 -9.00 9.70 0.41
N VAL A 23 -8.28 8.84 1.12
CA VAL A 23 -7.87 9.10 2.51
C VAL A 23 -6.98 10.34 2.59
N ASP A 24 -5.96 10.45 1.73
CA ASP A 24 -5.02 11.56 1.72
C ASP A 24 -5.70 12.88 1.34
N TYR A 25 -6.67 12.84 0.43
CA TYR A 25 -7.51 14.01 0.12
C TYR A 25 -8.30 14.48 1.34
N VAL A 26 -8.94 13.57 2.09
CA VAL A 26 -9.64 13.96 3.33
C VAL A 26 -8.65 14.45 4.38
N GLN A 27 -7.56 13.71 4.57
CA GLN A 27 -6.58 13.96 5.62
C GLN A 27 -5.83 15.28 5.41
N PHE A 28 -5.19 15.48 4.26
CA PHE A 28 -4.37 16.67 3.99
C PHE A 28 -5.12 17.79 3.28
N GLY A 29 -6.14 17.46 2.48
CA GLY A 29 -6.95 18.46 1.77
C GLY A 29 -8.03 19.11 2.62
N MET A 30 -8.48 18.47 3.69
CA MET A 30 -9.53 18.99 4.58
C MET A 30 -9.11 19.07 6.04
N VAL A 31 -8.79 17.93 6.67
CA VAL A 31 -8.66 17.83 8.14
C VAL A 31 -7.40 18.51 8.66
N LEU A 32 -6.26 18.28 8.01
CA LEU A 32 -4.95 18.77 8.43
C LEU A 32 -4.45 19.94 7.58
N LYS A 33 -5.30 20.51 6.72
CA LYS A 33 -4.92 21.55 5.76
C LYS A 33 -4.23 22.74 6.43
N ASP A 34 -4.88 23.32 7.43
CA ASP A 34 -4.36 24.50 8.14
C ASP A 34 -3.14 24.15 9.00
N GLN A 35 -3.13 22.95 9.59
CA GLN A 35 -1.99 22.46 10.38
C GLN A 35 -0.75 22.26 9.51
N MET A 36 -0.91 21.74 8.28
CA MET A 36 0.18 21.64 7.31
C MET A 36 0.65 23.00 6.82
N ALA A 37 -0.27 23.94 6.56
CA ALA A 37 0.12 25.29 6.19
C ALA A 37 0.94 25.98 7.30
N ALA A 38 0.53 25.86 8.55
CA ALA A 38 1.26 26.37 9.71
C ALA A 38 2.63 25.67 9.89
N ALA A 39 2.70 24.35 9.70
CA ALA A 39 3.95 23.61 9.78
C ALA A 39 4.97 24.08 8.71
N MET A 40 4.52 24.31 7.48
CA MET A 40 5.39 24.83 6.40
C MET A 40 5.88 26.25 6.69
N GLN A 41 5.00 27.12 7.22
CA GLN A 41 5.38 28.47 7.63
C GLN A 41 6.43 28.46 8.75
N ALA A 42 6.31 27.57 9.74
CA ALA A 42 7.26 27.45 10.85
C ALA A 42 8.70 27.14 10.38
N VAL A 43 8.86 26.52 9.21
CA VAL A 43 10.15 26.21 8.60
C VAL A 43 10.50 27.13 7.42
N ASN A 44 9.84 28.29 7.32
CA ASN A 44 10.02 29.30 6.27
C ASN A 44 9.85 28.75 4.85
N LYS A 45 8.94 27.79 4.66
CA LYS A 45 8.57 27.23 3.36
C LYS A 45 7.19 27.71 2.93
N PRO A 46 6.96 27.89 1.61
CA PRO A 46 5.62 28.18 1.12
C PRO A 46 4.67 27.04 1.45
N ALA A 47 3.39 27.37 1.62
CA ALA A 47 2.34 26.36 1.72
C ALA A 47 2.37 25.46 0.46
N MET A 48 2.04 24.18 0.64
CA MET A 48 1.93 23.28 -0.50
C MET A 48 0.88 23.80 -1.49
N SER A 49 1.24 23.84 -2.77
CA SER A 49 0.35 24.33 -3.83
C SER A 49 -0.35 23.17 -4.53
N ASN A 50 -1.45 23.47 -5.23
CA ASN A 50 -2.18 22.49 -6.03
C ASN A 50 -1.32 21.83 -7.12
N ALA A 51 -0.21 22.46 -7.52
CA ALA A 51 0.73 21.89 -8.49
C ALA A 51 1.44 20.62 -7.99
N GLN A 52 1.48 20.39 -6.67
CA GLN A 52 2.09 19.19 -6.08
C GLN A 52 1.10 18.02 -5.96
N ILE A 53 -0.21 18.26 -6.12
CA ILE A 53 -1.24 17.22 -5.98
C ILE A 53 -0.98 16.02 -6.91
N PRO A 54 -0.66 16.20 -8.22
CA PRO A 54 -0.41 15.06 -9.10
C PRO A 54 0.74 14.16 -8.64
N TYR A 55 1.75 14.73 -7.99
CA TYR A 55 2.87 13.98 -7.45
C TYR A 55 2.43 13.03 -6.32
N PHE A 56 1.67 13.54 -5.35
CA PHE A 56 1.15 12.73 -4.24
C PHE A 56 0.16 11.67 -4.72
N VAL A 57 -0.69 12.01 -5.70
CA VAL A 57 -1.62 11.06 -6.31
C VAL A 57 -0.89 9.87 -6.94
N VAL A 58 0.18 10.14 -7.68
CA VAL A 58 1.02 9.08 -8.28
C VAL A 58 1.71 8.25 -7.20
N LEU A 59 2.23 8.87 -6.14
CA LEU A 59 2.86 8.15 -5.04
C LEU A 59 1.89 7.19 -4.34
N ASP A 60 0.63 7.57 -4.14
CA ASP A 60 -0.39 6.69 -3.57
C ASP A 60 -0.65 5.47 -4.44
N PHE A 61 -0.63 5.61 -5.76
CA PHE A 61 -0.72 4.46 -6.67
C PHE A 61 0.51 3.57 -6.60
N VAL A 62 1.70 4.15 -6.54
CA VAL A 62 2.96 3.40 -6.35
C VAL A 62 2.92 2.62 -5.03
N ALA A 63 2.49 3.27 -3.94
CA ALA A 63 2.32 2.65 -2.63
C ALA A 63 1.28 1.53 -2.69
N GLY A 64 0.10 1.76 -3.27
CA GLY A 64 -0.94 0.75 -3.44
C GLY A 64 -0.47 -0.50 -4.18
N ILE A 65 0.28 -0.33 -5.28
CA ILE A 65 0.90 -1.42 -6.03
C ILE A 65 1.91 -2.17 -5.17
N PHE A 66 2.77 -1.46 -4.45
CA PHE A 66 3.72 -2.07 -3.53
C PHE A 66 3.02 -2.87 -2.41
N LEU A 67 1.94 -2.36 -1.83
CA LEU A 67 1.17 -3.04 -0.78
C LEU A 67 0.61 -4.38 -1.26
N VAL A 68 0.01 -4.41 -2.45
CA VAL A 68 -0.54 -5.64 -3.02
C VAL A 68 0.57 -6.60 -3.48
N TRP A 69 1.68 -6.08 -3.99
CA TRP A 69 2.86 -6.89 -4.28
C TRP A 69 3.43 -7.53 -3.01
N LEU A 70 3.52 -6.79 -1.91
CA LEU A 70 4.01 -7.30 -0.63
C LEU A 70 3.08 -8.41 -0.10
N TYR A 71 1.76 -8.20 -0.15
CA TYR A 71 0.79 -9.25 0.13
C TYR A 71 1.04 -10.51 -0.72
N ALA A 72 1.19 -10.35 -2.03
CA ALA A 72 1.50 -11.46 -2.94
C ALA A 72 2.80 -12.18 -2.59
N ALA A 73 3.84 -11.45 -2.21
CA ALA A 73 5.16 -12.01 -1.87
C ALA A 73 5.14 -12.84 -0.57
N ILE A 74 4.35 -12.42 0.43
CA ILE A 74 4.26 -13.11 1.72
C ILE A 74 3.18 -14.22 1.72
N ARG A 75 2.19 -14.13 0.83
CA ARG A 75 1.07 -15.09 0.72
C ARG A 75 1.48 -16.58 0.74
N PRO A 76 2.56 -17.04 0.07
CA PRO A 76 2.96 -18.45 0.11
C PRO A 76 3.33 -18.99 1.50
N ARG A 77 3.71 -18.11 2.44
CA ARG A 77 4.13 -18.47 3.80
C ARG A 77 3.01 -18.28 4.83
N PHE A 78 2.20 -17.24 4.66
CA PHE A 78 1.15 -16.87 5.62
C PHE A 78 -0.26 -17.31 5.19
N GLY A 79 -0.41 -17.88 4.00
CA GLY A 79 -1.70 -18.26 3.44
C GLY A 79 -2.45 -17.08 2.80
N ALA A 80 -3.47 -17.40 2.01
CA ALA A 80 -4.34 -16.41 1.38
C ALA A 80 -5.36 -15.85 2.39
N GLY A 81 -5.71 -14.57 2.25
CA GLY A 81 -6.84 -13.99 2.97
C GLY A 81 -6.57 -12.61 3.57
N PRO A 82 -7.62 -12.00 4.14
CA PRO A 82 -7.57 -10.62 4.65
C PRO A 82 -6.60 -10.44 5.82
N VAL A 83 -6.39 -11.47 6.65
CA VAL A 83 -5.42 -11.40 7.77
C VAL A 83 -3.99 -11.27 7.25
N THR A 84 -3.63 -12.00 6.20
CA THR A 84 -2.30 -11.89 5.56
C THR A 84 -2.15 -10.54 4.86
N ALA A 85 -3.20 -10.04 4.21
CA ALA A 85 -3.19 -8.70 3.62
C ALA A 85 -2.99 -7.61 4.70
N ALA A 86 -3.66 -7.72 5.85
CA ALA A 86 -3.45 -6.81 6.96
C ALA A 86 -2.02 -6.85 7.48
N LYS A 87 -1.41 -8.04 7.61
CA LYS A 87 0.00 -8.19 7.99
C LYS A 87 0.94 -7.47 7.00
N ALA A 88 0.68 -7.58 5.69
CA ALA A 88 1.46 -6.86 4.67
C ALA A 88 1.31 -5.33 4.82
N GLY A 89 0.08 -4.83 5.00
CA GLY A 89 -0.17 -3.41 5.21
C GLY A 89 0.50 -2.86 6.46
N ILE A 90 0.40 -3.58 7.59
CA ILE A 90 1.07 -3.22 8.84
C ILE A 90 2.59 -3.24 8.69
N ALA A 91 3.15 -4.24 7.99
CA ALA A 91 4.60 -4.31 7.77
C ALA A 91 5.10 -3.14 6.90
N ALA A 92 4.36 -2.79 5.84
CA ALA A 92 4.68 -1.64 5.01
C ALA A 92 4.57 -0.33 5.81
N TRP A 93 3.51 -0.16 6.60
CA TRP A 93 3.32 1.00 7.47
C TRP A 93 4.43 1.09 8.52
N PHE A 94 4.85 -0.04 9.10
CA PHE A 94 5.91 -0.05 10.10
C PHE A 94 7.20 0.53 9.52
N VAL A 95 7.59 0.09 8.32
CA VAL A 95 8.83 0.54 7.67
C VAL A 95 8.71 1.94 7.08
N GLY A 96 7.65 2.21 6.30
CA GLY A 96 7.48 3.45 5.54
C GLY A 96 6.78 4.58 6.30
N GLY A 97 6.01 4.25 7.33
CA GLY A 97 5.32 5.20 8.20
C GLY A 97 6.04 5.37 9.53
N LEU A 98 5.94 4.37 10.41
CA LEU A 98 6.39 4.49 11.80
C LEU A 98 7.89 4.77 11.92
N LEU A 99 8.74 3.95 11.29
CA LEU A 99 10.20 4.14 11.39
C LEU A 99 10.65 5.48 10.79
N VAL A 100 10.04 5.91 9.67
CA VAL A 100 10.31 7.21 9.06
C VAL A 100 9.91 8.34 10.01
N THR A 101 8.72 8.27 10.62
CA THR A 101 8.28 9.27 11.60
C THR A 101 9.23 9.32 12.80
N LEU A 102 9.63 8.19 13.37
CA LEU A 102 10.53 8.13 14.52
C LEU A 102 11.93 8.67 14.18
N PHE A 103 12.41 8.45 12.94
CA PHE A 103 13.65 9.03 12.45
C PHE A 103 13.56 10.56 12.34
N MET A 104 12.43 11.09 11.86
CA MET A 104 12.20 12.54 11.75
C MET A 104 11.88 13.22 13.09
N TRP A 105 11.39 12.45 14.07
CA TRP A 105 10.92 12.95 15.36
C TRP A 105 11.90 13.89 16.09
N PRO A 106 13.18 13.53 16.31
CA PRO A 106 14.13 14.39 17.02
C PRO A 106 14.55 15.64 16.24
N MET A 107 14.25 15.73 14.94
CA MET A 107 14.62 16.90 14.12
C MET A 107 13.74 18.12 14.41
N GLY A 108 12.56 17.92 15.00
CA GLY A 108 11.67 19.03 15.39
C GLY A 108 11.14 19.88 14.23
N ILE A 109 11.25 19.40 12.98
CA ILE A 109 10.86 20.14 11.76
C ILE A 109 9.34 20.25 11.64
N MET A 110 8.62 19.19 12.02
CA MET A 110 7.15 19.12 11.94
C MET A 110 6.54 19.09 13.33
N PRO A 111 5.33 19.66 13.53
CA PRO A 111 4.61 19.54 14.80
C PRO A 111 4.37 18.07 15.21
N HIS A 112 4.63 17.74 16.47
CA HIS A 112 4.51 16.37 16.97
C HIS A 112 3.09 15.82 16.90
N ASN A 113 2.07 16.64 17.17
CA ASN A 113 0.66 16.26 17.02
C ASN A 113 0.29 15.89 15.58
N LEU A 114 0.85 16.62 14.61
CA LEU A 114 0.65 16.36 13.19
C LEU A 114 1.30 15.02 12.81
N MET A 115 2.53 14.77 13.27
CA MET A 115 3.22 13.50 13.05
C MET A 115 2.49 12.31 13.70
N ILE A 116 2.04 12.43 14.95
CA ILE A 116 1.27 11.37 15.61
C ILE A 116 0.00 11.06 14.81
N THR A 117 -0.73 12.10 14.40
CA THR A 117 -2.00 11.94 13.67
C THR A 117 -1.76 11.24 12.34
N THR A 118 -0.77 11.66 11.55
CA THR A 118 -0.48 11.06 10.25
C THR A 118 0.00 9.61 10.38
N THR A 119 0.81 9.30 11.41
CA THR A 119 1.26 7.93 11.70
C THR A 119 0.09 7.02 12.07
N VAL A 120 -0.83 7.46 12.94
CA VAL A 120 -1.98 6.64 13.37
C VAL A 120 -2.97 6.45 12.22
N VAL A 121 -3.27 7.50 11.45
CA VAL A 121 -4.15 7.37 10.27
C VAL A 121 -3.52 6.43 9.25
N GLY A 122 -2.21 6.56 9.00
CA GLY A 122 -1.45 5.69 8.11
C GLY A 122 -1.54 4.21 8.48
N LEU A 123 -1.54 3.87 9.78
CA LEU A 123 -1.68 2.48 10.24
C LEU A 123 -2.98 1.87 9.73
N VAL A 124 -4.07 2.62 9.89
CA VAL A 124 -5.41 2.19 9.49
C VAL A 124 -5.54 2.19 7.97
N SER A 125 -5.13 3.26 7.31
CA SER A 125 -5.35 3.44 5.87
C SER A 125 -4.52 2.46 5.04
N TRP A 126 -3.24 2.22 5.36
CA TRP A 126 -2.40 1.28 4.61
C TRP A 126 -2.86 -0.16 4.83
N THR A 127 -3.29 -0.50 6.05
CA THR A 127 -3.88 -1.82 6.34
C THR A 127 -5.15 -2.05 5.53
N LEU A 128 -6.08 -1.09 5.53
CA LEU A 128 -7.32 -1.18 4.76
C LEU A 128 -7.07 -1.18 3.24
N ALA A 129 -6.19 -0.32 2.74
CA ALA A 129 -5.79 -0.27 1.33
C ALA A 129 -5.29 -1.64 0.86
N THR A 130 -4.41 -2.27 1.66
CA THR A 130 -3.86 -3.59 1.34
C THR A 130 -4.96 -4.66 1.33
N VAL A 131 -5.85 -4.66 2.32
CA VAL A 131 -6.98 -5.62 2.38
C VAL A 131 -7.93 -5.44 1.20
N ILE A 132 -8.24 -4.20 0.82
CA ILE A 132 -9.10 -3.87 -0.33
C ILE A 132 -8.45 -4.35 -1.63
N GLY A 133 -7.19 -3.98 -1.88
CA GLY A 133 -6.47 -4.37 -3.10
C GLY A 133 -6.25 -5.88 -3.20
N ALA A 134 -5.96 -6.54 -2.07
CA ALA A 134 -5.75 -7.98 -2.01
C ALA A 134 -6.97 -8.81 -2.45
N LYS A 135 -8.21 -8.28 -2.35
CA LYS A 135 -9.42 -8.94 -2.86
C LYS A 135 -9.36 -9.19 -4.37
N PHE A 136 -8.61 -8.37 -5.09
CA PHE A 136 -8.45 -8.46 -6.54
C PHE A 136 -7.19 -9.24 -6.94
N TYR A 137 -6.42 -9.74 -5.97
CA TYR A 137 -5.22 -10.52 -6.23
C TYR A 137 -5.51 -12.02 -6.24
N THR A 138 -5.09 -12.68 -7.33
CA THR A 138 -5.05 -14.13 -7.46
C THR A 138 -3.70 -14.56 -8.01
N GLU A 139 -3.17 -15.69 -7.54
CA GLU A 139 -1.90 -16.23 -8.05
C GLU A 139 -1.95 -16.56 -9.54
N GLY A 140 -0.80 -16.52 -10.20
CA GLY A 140 -0.66 -16.97 -11.58
C GLY A 140 -0.56 -18.49 -11.63
N ALA A 141 -0.94 -19.09 -12.77
CA ALA A 141 -0.77 -20.52 -12.98
C ALA A 141 0.72 -20.91 -12.81
N GLY A 142 1.01 -21.82 -11.87
CA GLY A 142 2.34 -22.40 -11.72
C GLY A 142 2.66 -23.31 -12.91
N MET A 143 3.94 -23.39 -13.31
CA MET A 143 4.44 -24.33 -14.32
C MET A 143 4.33 -25.77 -13.82
N GLY A 144 3.12 -26.32 -13.80
CA GLY A 144 2.81 -27.67 -13.34
C GLY A 144 1.36 -28.11 -13.59
N ALA A 145 0.44 -27.18 -13.89
CA ALA A 145 -0.96 -27.50 -14.16
C ALA A 145 -1.21 -28.07 -15.58
N GLY A 146 -0.21 -28.08 -16.48
CA GLY A 146 -0.39 -28.46 -17.88
C GLY A 146 0.14 -29.84 -18.31
N MET A 147 0.89 -30.56 -17.47
CA MET A 147 1.53 -31.83 -17.88
C MET A 147 0.79 -33.11 -17.43
N GLY A 148 -0.34 -33.00 -16.74
CA GLY A 148 -1.05 -34.16 -16.18
C GLY A 148 -2.20 -34.73 -17.05
N ALA A 149 -2.64 -34.01 -18.09
CA ALA A 149 -3.89 -34.35 -18.77
C ALA A 149 -3.75 -35.22 -20.04
N GLY A 150 -2.52 -35.49 -20.52
CA GLY A 150 -2.30 -36.09 -21.84
C GLY A 150 -1.67 -37.49 -21.89
N ALA A 151 -1.16 -38.03 -20.78
CA ALA A 151 -0.27 -39.21 -20.83
C ALA A 151 -0.97 -40.57 -20.58
N GLY A 152 -2.29 -40.62 -20.44
CA GLY A 152 -3.00 -41.83 -19.97
C GLY A 152 -3.79 -42.63 -21.01
N MET A 153 -3.93 -42.15 -22.24
CA MET A 153 -4.93 -42.70 -23.19
C MET A 153 -4.29 -43.40 -24.39
N GLY A 154 -3.20 -44.14 -24.16
CA GLY A 154 -2.46 -44.87 -25.19
C GLY A 154 -2.14 -46.33 -24.86
N ALA A 155 -2.70 -46.91 -23.80
CA ALA A 155 -2.41 -48.29 -23.42
C ALA A 155 -3.65 -49.01 -22.91
N ARG A 156 -4.49 -49.46 -23.84
CA ARG A 156 -5.34 -50.65 -23.73
C ARG A 156 -5.78 -51.03 -25.13
N MET A 157 -5.08 -52.04 -25.66
CA MET A 157 -5.57 -52.90 -26.74
C MET A 157 -6.86 -53.58 -26.29
#